data_AF-A0A7X9F208-F1
#
_entry.id   AF-A0A7X9F208-F1
#
_cell.length_a   1.000
_cell.length_b   1.000
_cell.length_c   1.000
_cell.angle_alpha   90.00
_cell.angle_beta   90.00
_cell.angle_gamma   90.00
#
_symmetry.space_group_name_H-M   'P 1'
#
loop_
_entity.id
_entity.type
_entity.pdbx_description
1 polymer ?
#
loop_
_entity_poly.entity_id
_entity_poly.type
_entity_poly.pdbx_seq_one_letter_code
_entity_poly.pdbx_strand_id
1 'polypeptide(L)'
;MLNYVNKMVEFSEFIQRELSKRGWSQADFARRSGMTTGGVSMLLNQTRKPSPDTLKIIAQVFDIPIETIFRIAGLLPPVPESTIQKDQLNYLYDNLGAEGQKELVNFAHWLREKNDGYSAK
;
A
#
# COMPACT_ATOMS: atom_id res chain seq x y z
N MET A 1 -14.66 -20.27 -4.83
CA MET A 1 -15.29 -19.01 -5.27
C MET A 1 -15.50 -18.02 -4.11
N LEU A 2 -15.98 -18.47 -2.94
CA LEU A 2 -16.18 -17.63 -1.74
C LEU A 2 -14.95 -16.83 -1.29
N ASN A 3 -13.75 -17.44 -1.28
CA ASN A 3 -12.50 -16.77 -0.89
C ASN A 3 -12.16 -15.56 -1.79
N TYR A 4 -12.54 -15.63 -3.08
CA TYR A 4 -12.23 -14.57 -4.04
C TYR A 4 -13.12 -13.35 -3.87
N VAL A 5 -14.42 -13.56 -3.62
CA VAL A 5 -15.38 -12.47 -3.38
C VAL A 5 -14.95 -11.68 -2.14
N ASN A 6 -14.53 -12.36 -1.07
CA ASN A 6 -14.00 -11.70 0.13
C ASN A 6 -12.77 -10.84 -0.18
N LYS A 7 -11.84 -11.33 -1.01
CA LYS A 7 -10.65 -10.56 -1.41
C LYS A 7 -10.97 -9.31 -2.22
N MET A 8 -12.00 -9.35 -3.07
CA MET A 8 -12.45 -8.16 -3.81
C MET A 8 -13.09 -7.12 -2.88
N VAL A 9 -13.82 -7.55 -1.84
CA VAL A 9 -14.33 -6.67 -0.79
C VAL A 9 -13.17 -6.00 -0.05
N GLU A 10 -12.23 -6.78 0.45
CA GLU A 10 -11.02 -6.27 1.12
C GLU A 10 -10.25 -5.26 0.27
N PHE A 11 -10.15 -5.51 -1.04
CA PHE A 11 -9.48 -4.62 -1.99
C PHE A 11 -10.23 -3.30 -2.20
N SER A 12 -11.55 -3.35 -2.40
CA SER A 12 -12.36 -2.12 -2.57
C SER A 12 -12.36 -1.25 -1.31
N GLU A 13 -12.45 -1.86 -0.13
CA GLU A 13 -12.35 -1.16 1.14
C GLU A 13 -10.96 -0.59 1.39
N PHE A 14 -9.91 -1.33 1.00
CA PHE A 14 -8.54 -0.82 1.05
C PHE A 14 -8.41 0.48 0.25
N ILE A 15 -8.90 0.52 -0.99
CA ILE A 15 -8.87 1.75 -1.79
C ILE A 15 -9.62 2.86 -1.08
N GLN A 16 -10.85 2.62 -0.60
CA GLN A 16 -11.62 3.64 0.11
C GLN A 16 -10.90 4.18 1.35
N ARG A 17 -10.21 3.32 2.11
CA ARG A 17 -9.39 3.74 3.25
C ARG A 17 -8.22 4.63 2.81
N GLU A 18 -7.50 4.26 1.74
CA GLU A 18 -6.40 5.08 1.23
C GLU A 18 -6.87 6.43 0.69
N LEU A 19 -8.03 6.49 0.06
CA LEU A 19 -8.66 7.75 -0.36
C LEU A 19 -8.97 8.64 0.85
N SER A 20 -9.64 8.08 1.86
CA SER A 20 -9.97 8.81 3.10
C SER A 20 -8.73 9.32 3.82
N LYS A 21 -7.69 8.49 3.97
CA LYS A 21 -6.42 8.89 4.61
C LYS A 21 -5.76 10.09 3.91
N ARG A 22 -5.93 10.21 2.58
CA ARG A 22 -5.33 11.27 1.76
C ARG A 22 -6.26 12.46 1.53
N GLY A 23 -7.50 12.41 2.05
CA GLY A 23 -8.53 13.40 1.77
C GLY A 23 -8.92 13.46 0.29
N TRP A 24 -8.84 12.34 -0.44
CA TRP A 24 -9.13 12.28 -1.86
C TRP A 24 -10.57 11.82 -2.12
N SER A 25 -11.23 12.45 -3.08
CA SER A 25 -12.46 11.92 -3.68
C SER A 25 -12.15 10.84 -4.71
N GLN A 26 -13.17 10.08 -5.15
CA GLN A 26 -13.02 9.16 -6.28
C GLN A 26 -12.59 9.89 -7.57
N ALA A 27 -13.02 11.14 -7.74
CA ALA A 27 -12.63 11.98 -8.88
C ALA A 27 -11.15 12.40 -8.80
N ASP A 28 -10.65 12.72 -7.60
CA ASP A 28 -9.22 12.99 -7.38
C ASP A 28 -8.38 11.75 -7.70
N PHE A 29 -8.84 10.58 -7.27
CA PHE A 29 -8.18 9.32 -7.58
C PHE A 29 -8.18 9.02 -9.08
N ALA A 30 -9.31 9.20 -9.76
CA ALA A 30 -9.41 9.06 -11.21
C ALA A 30 -8.39 9.98 -11.93
N ARG A 31 -8.33 11.26 -11.54
CA ARG A 31 -7.37 12.23 -12.11
C ARG A 31 -5.91 11.83 -11.86
N ARG A 32 -5.58 11.35 -10.66
CA ARG A 32 -4.20 10.95 -10.30
C ARG A 32 -3.78 9.63 -10.95
N SER A 33 -4.71 8.69 -11.11
CA SER A 33 -4.46 7.38 -11.71
C SER A 33 -4.55 7.37 -13.25
N GLY A 34 -5.11 8.42 -13.86
CA GLY A 34 -5.46 8.41 -15.28
C GLY A 34 -6.59 7.44 -15.62
N MET A 35 -7.24 6.84 -14.62
CA MET A 35 -8.41 5.99 -14.83
C MET A 35 -9.65 6.84 -15.11
N THR A 36 -10.60 6.30 -15.88
CA THR A 36 -11.90 6.95 -16.03
C THR A 36 -12.68 6.88 -14.73
N THR A 37 -13.55 7.87 -14.47
CA THR A 37 -14.45 7.88 -13.31
C THR A 37 -15.34 6.63 -13.27
N GLY A 38 -15.84 6.18 -14.42
CA GLY A 38 -16.55 4.92 -14.57
C GLY A 38 -15.69 3.69 -14.23
N GLY A 39 -14.42 3.69 -14.61
CA GLY A 39 -13.46 2.64 -14.25
C GLY A 39 -13.22 2.56 -12.74
N VAL A 40 -13.05 3.71 -12.08
CA VAL A 40 -12.93 3.79 -10.61
C VAL A 40 -14.21 3.30 -9.93
N SER A 41 -15.39 3.71 -10.42
CA SER A 41 -16.67 3.25 -9.88
C SER A 41 -16.82 1.73 -9.99
N MET A 42 -16.50 1.14 -11.14
CA MET A 42 -16.55 -0.32 -11.32
C MET A 42 -15.57 -1.06 -10.41
N LEU A 43 -14.40 -0.47 -10.16
CA LEU A 43 -13.40 -1.02 -9.25
C LEU A 43 -13.90 -1.04 -7.80
N LEU A 44 -14.47 0.07 -7.33
CA LEU A 44 -14.96 0.23 -5.96
C LEU A 44 -16.23 -0.57 -5.69
N ASN A 45 -17.11 -0.69 -6.69
CA ASN A 45 -18.32 -1.50 -6.61
C ASN A 45 -18.08 -2.98 -6.93
N GLN A 46 -16.81 -3.39 -7.15
CA GLN A 46 -16.39 -4.77 -7.42
C GLN A 46 -17.07 -5.39 -8.65
N THR A 47 -17.61 -4.57 -9.56
CA THR A 47 -18.26 -5.05 -10.79
C THR A 47 -17.24 -5.43 -11.86
N ARG A 48 -15.99 -4.98 -11.72
CA ARG A 48 -14.87 -5.37 -12.59
C ARG A 48 -13.62 -5.68 -11.78
N LYS A 49 -12.98 -6.80 -12.13
CA LYS A 49 -11.66 -7.17 -11.57
C LYS A 49 -10.57 -6.23 -12.11
N PRO A 50 -9.67 -5.72 -11.26
CA PRO A 50 -8.54 -4.92 -11.73
C PRO A 50 -7.61 -5.78 -12.59
N SER A 51 -7.10 -5.19 -13.67
CA SER A 51 -6.02 -5.78 -14.45
C SER A 51 -4.68 -5.61 -13.72
N PRO A 52 -3.63 -6.39 -14.04
CA PRO A 52 -2.29 -6.17 -13.51
C PRO A 52 -1.78 -4.73 -13.71
N ASP A 53 -2.11 -4.09 -14.83
CA ASP A 53 -1.72 -2.70 -15.09
C ASP A 53 -2.51 -1.71 -14.23
N THR A 54 -3.78 -1.99 -13.96
CA THR A 54 -4.57 -1.23 -12.97
C THR A 54 -3.93 -1.32 -11.57
N LEU A 55 -3.45 -2.51 -11.17
CA LEU A 55 -2.78 -2.69 -9.88
C LEU A 55 -1.44 -1.94 -9.81
N LYS A 56 -0.65 -1.92 -10.91
CA LYS A 56 0.57 -1.11 -11.01
C LYS A 56 0.29 0.38 -10.81
N ILE A 57 -0.73 0.90 -11.49
CA ILE A 57 -1.14 2.31 -11.36
C ILE A 57 -1.53 2.63 -9.92
N ILE A 58 -2.32 1.74 -9.28
CA ILE A 58 -2.73 1.92 -7.88
C ILE A 58 -1.51 1.96 -6.95
N ALA A 59 -0.55 1.05 -7.14
CA ALA A 59 0.69 1.02 -6.36
C ALA A 59 1.46 2.33 -6.47
N GLN A 60 1.63 2.84 -7.69
CA GLN A 60 2.32 4.12 -7.95
C GLN A 60 1.59 5.31 -7.35
N VAL A 61 0.26 5.39 -7.53
CA VAL A 61 -0.55 6.53 -7.04
C VAL A 61 -0.59 6.60 -5.52
N PHE A 62 -0.59 5.45 -4.85
CA PHE A 62 -0.58 5.39 -3.39
C PHE A 62 0.81 5.35 -2.77
N ASP A 63 1.87 5.23 -3.57
CA ASP A 63 3.25 5.10 -3.09
C ASP A 63 3.43 3.87 -2.17
N ILE A 64 2.95 2.73 -2.66
CA ILE A 64 2.94 1.45 -1.94
C ILE A 64 3.61 0.38 -2.82
N PRO A 65 4.41 -0.55 -2.25
CA PRO A 65 4.97 -1.68 -2.99
C PRO A 65 3.90 -2.43 -3.78
N ILE A 66 4.22 -2.77 -5.03
CA ILE A 66 3.28 -3.43 -5.93
C ILE A 66 2.86 -4.80 -5.42
N GLU A 67 3.76 -5.53 -4.76
CA GLU A 67 3.51 -6.84 -4.17
C GLU A 67 2.43 -6.75 -3.10
N THR A 68 2.41 -5.67 -2.32
CA THR A 68 1.36 -5.40 -1.32
C THR A 68 0.00 -5.26 -2.01
N ILE A 69 -0.07 -4.46 -3.08
CA ILE A 69 -1.32 -4.28 -3.85
C ILE A 69 -1.79 -5.61 -4.46
N PHE A 70 -0.88 -6.43 -4.99
CA PHE A 70 -1.20 -7.74 -5.57
C PHE A 70 -1.69 -8.74 -4.52
N ARG A 71 -1.12 -8.74 -3.30
CA ARG A 71 -1.59 -9.58 -2.18
C ARG A 71 -2.99 -9.17 -1.73
N ILE A 72 -3.27 -7.86 -1.61
CA ILE A 72 -4.60 -7.35 -1.25
C ILE A 72 -5.61 -7.74 -2.33
N ALA A 73 -5.23 -7.69 -3.61
CA ALA A 73 -6.07 -8.14 -4.73
C ALA A 73 -6.24 -9.67 -4.81
N GLY A 74 -5.56 -10.45 -3.95
CA GLY A 74 -5.61 -11.92 -3.92
C GLY A 74 -4.84 -12.59 -5.06
N LEU A 75 -3.89 -11.90 -5.71
CA LEU A 75 -3.07 -12.43 -6.80
C LEU A 75 -1.72 -12.99 -6.33
N LEU A 76 -1.33 -12.71 -5.09
CA LEU A 76 -0.13 -13.26 -4.45
C LEU A 76 -0.52 -13.94 -3.13
N PRO A 77 0.23 -14.96 -2.70
CA PRO A 77 -0.03 -15.61 -1.43
C PRO A 77 0.16 -14.64 -0.25
N PRO A 78 -0.60 -14.83 0.85
CA PRO A 78 -0.36 -14.06 2.06
C PRO A 78 1.03 -14.39 2.61
N VAL A 79 1.68 -13.39 3.20
CA VAL A 79 2.96 -13.51 3.90
C VAL A 79 2.79 -12.94 5.31
N PRO A 80 3.68 -13.26 6.26
CA PRO A 80 3.67 -12.63 7.58
C PRO A 80 3.67 -11.10 7.47
N GLU A 81 2.99 -10.42 8.40
CA GLU A 81 2.90 -8.96 8.40
C GLU A 81 4.28 -8.30 8.48
N SER A 82 5.22 -8.91 9.22
CA SER A 82 6.62 -8.47 9.29
C SER A 82 7.31 -8.44 7.92
N THR A 83 6.96 -9.35 7.01
CA THR A 83 7.46 -9.34 5.63
C THR A 83 6.89 -8.14 4.86
N ILE A 84 5.59 -7.84 5.02
CA ILE A 84 4.94 -6.69 4.35
C ILE A 84 5.55 -5.37 4.86
N GLN A 85 5.74 -5.24 6.17
CA GLN A 85 6.36 -4.05 6.77
C GLN A 85 7.80 -3.87 6.29
N LYS A 86 8.57 -4.97 6.17
CA LYS A 86 9.92 -4.94 5.62
C LYS A 86 9.94 -4.54 4.14
N ASP A 87 9.04 -5.09 3.33
CA ASP A 87 8.89 -4.72 1.92
C ASP A 87 8.59 -3.21 1.77
N GLN A 88 7.69 -2.68 2.61
CA GLN A 88 7.39 -1.25 2.66
C GLN A 88 8.61 -0.40 3.07
N LEU A 89 9.36 -0.84 4.07
CA LEU A 89 10.56 -0.12 4.52
C LEU A 89 11.62 -0.08 3.43
N ASN A 90 11.87 -1.19 2.74
CA ASN A 90 12.81 -1.25 1.62
C ASN A 90 12.37 -0.30 0.49
N TYR A 91 11.09 -0.34 0.11
CA TYR A 91 10.55 0.54 -0.92
C TYR A 91 10.71 2.02 -0.57
N LEU A 92 10.38 2.41 0.66
CA LEU A 92 10.58 3.77 1.13
C LEU A 92 12.07 4.15 1.10
N TYR A 93 12.94 3.27 1.61
CA TYR A 93 14.39 3.49 1.61
C TYR A 93 14.94 3.73 0.20
N ASP A 94 14.53 2.91 -0.77
CA ASP A 94 14.97 3.01 -2.16
C ASP A 94 14.49 4.31 -2.84
N ASN A 95 13.34 4.84 -2.40
CA ASN A 95 12.78 6.10 -2.91
C ASN A 95 13.26 7.34 -2.16
N LEU A 96 13.98 7.18 -1.04
CA LEU A 96 14.62 8.29 -0.35
C LEU A 96 15.94 8.66 -1.04
N GLY A 97 16.24 9.96 -1.12
CA GLY A 97 17.58 10.42 -1.47
C GLY A 97 18.60 10.07 -0.38
N ALA A 98 19.89 10.21 -0.70
CA ALA A 98 20.99 9.82 0.20
C ALA A 98 20.87 10.40 1.63
N GLU A 99 20.44 11.66 1.77
CA GLU A 99 20.23 12.28 3.08
C GLU A 99 19.07 11.63 3.84
N GLY A 100 17.93 11.41 3.17
CA GLY A 100 16.77 10.75 3.79
C GLY A 100 17.06 9.31 4.20
N GLN A 101 17.83 8.57 3.40
CA GLN A 101 18.31 7.23 3.76
C GLN A 101 19.15 7.26 5.04
N LYS A 102 20.08 8.22 5.14
CA LYS A 102 20.92 8.40 6.32
C LYS A 102 20.10 8.78 7.56
N GLU A 103 19.14 9.69 7.42
CA GLU A 103 18.21 10.05 8.50
C GLU A 103 17.40 8.84 8.98
N LEU A 104 16.87 8.03 8.06
CA LEU A 104 16.12 6.83 8.39
C LEU A 104 16.97 5.81 9.17
N VAL A 105 18.23 5.61 8.77
CA VAL A 105 19.17 4.74 9.49
C VAL A 105 19.49 5.29 10.88
N ASN A 106 19.72 6.61 11.01
CA ASN A 106 19.93 7.24 12.31
C ASN A 106 18.71 7.06 13.23
N PHE A 107 17.50 7.22 12.69
CA PHE A 107 16.27 6.99 13.44
C PHE A 107 16.13 5.54 13.90
N ALA A 108 16.49 4.57 13.05
CA ALA A 108 16.51 3.16 13.42
C ALA A 108 17.52 2.87 14.55
N HIS A 109 18.71 3.49 14.52
CA HIS A 109 19.68 3.39 15.61
C HIS A 109 19.13 3.96 16.92
N TRP A 110 18.52 5.15 16.87
CA TRP A 110 17.89 5.77 18.04
C TRP A 110 16.77 4.90 18.63
N LEU A 111 15.91 4.31 17.79
CA LEU A 111 14.85 3.40 18.25
C LEU A 111 15.42 2.18 18.99
N ARG A 112 16.52 1.61 18.49
CA ARG A 112 17.21 0.48 19.13
C ARG A 112 17.71 0.87 20.52
N GLU A 113 18.43 1.98 20.63
CA GLU A 113 18.97 2.49 21.90
C GLU A 113 17.86 2.78 22.92
N LYS A 114 16.75 3.38 22.47
CA LYS A 114 15.58 3.65 23.31
C LYS A 114 14.97 2.37 23.88
N ASN A 115 14.89 1.31 23.08
CA ASN A 115 14.32 0.03 23.52
C ASN A 115 15.25 -0.74 24.45
N ASP A 116 16.56 -0.68 24.20
CA ASP A 116 17.58 -1.30 25.06
C ASP A 116 17.65 -0.58 26.43
N GLY A 117 17.50 0.75 26.45
CA GLY A 117 17.46 1.55 27.68
C GLY A 117 16.23 1.33 28.57
N TYR A 118 15.16 0.75 28.03
CA TYR A 118 13.94 0.39 28.81
C TYR A 118 14.03 -1.00 29.44
N SER A 119 14.96 -1.85 28.99
CA SER A 119 15.12 -3.23 29.51
C SER A 119 16.03 -3.31 30.75
N ALA A 120 16.52 -2.18 31.26
CA ALA A 120 17.46 -2.09 32.38
C ALA A 120 16.86 -1.55 33.69
N LYS A 121 15.53 -1.57 33.87
CA LYS A 121 14.85 -1.20 35.13
C LYS A 121 13.84 -2.24 35.55
#